data_AF-A0A919SSC5-F1
#
_entry.id   AF-A0A919SSC5-F1
#
_cell.length_a   1.000
_cell.length_b   1.000
_cell.length_c   1.000
_cell.angle_alpha   90.00
_cell.angle_beta   90.00
_cell.angle_gamma   90.00
#
_symmetry.space_group_name_H-M   'P 1'
#
loop_
_entity.id
_entity.type
_entity.pdbx_description
1 polymer ?
#
loop_
_entity_poly.entity_id
_entity_poly.type
_entity_poly.pdbx_seq_one_letter_code
_entity_poly.pdbx_strand_id
1 'polypeptide(L)'
;MDAGVGHVIDLLTASLDEIERCVVFHPGTVASSHTVVLVSGLDGVQVPAALGRYLVGNLAGAVGQDAQLSEFLLARGVDRREEVRRTVTELIGTDNIFATSARQQFRDTRRNAWIGEGVGHALLMLSARRETSCVDGRMCTLSEMHQTVTRQGLDSVGTYVQNEVLGVSIGESKSTASNAADNLGEALKLFVEVEEGIHGPDLRARLSTFRPLLEPHLKEQVKDSLWTENASYLPIVVYRDDYDFTTNRPKFQRMRTPRERRRVIVVQLSNFHAFFDTVADSMRAAVDEVII
;
A
#
# COMPACT_ATOMS: atom_id res chain seq x y z
N MET A 1 -26.33 -14.06 -7.97
CA MET A 1 -25.41 -14.00 -6.81
C MET A 1 -24.40 -12.84 -6.97
N ASP A 2 -24.85 -11.65 -7.40
CA ASP A 2 -23.97 -10.48 -7.66
C ASP A 2 -24.06 -9.36 -6.60
N ALA A 3 -24.98 -9.46 -5.63
CA ALA A 3 -25.24 -8.37 -4.70
C ALA A 3 -24.07 -8.06 -3.75
N GLY A 4 -23.25 -9.05 -3.40
CA GLY A 4 -22.13 -8.88 -2.46
C GLY A 4 -20.88 -8.21 -3.04
N VAL A 5 -20.58 -8.41 -4.33
CA VAL A 5 -19.40 -7.81 -4.98
C VAL A 5 -19.63 -6.32 -5.27
N GLY A 6 -20.83 -5.95 -5.72
CA GLY A 6 -21.20 -4.55 -5.94
C GLY A 6 -21.05 -3.71 -4.66
N HIS A 7 -21.49 -4.25 -3.51
CA HIS A 7 -21.40 -3.55 -2.24
C HIS A 7 -19.97 -3.28 -1.77
N VAL A 8 -19.04 -4.23 -1.98
CA VAL A 8 -17.62 -4.05 -1.61
C VAL A 8 -16.97 -2.98 -2.49
N ILE A 9 -17.27 -2.96 -3.80
CA ILE A 9 -16.76 -1.95 -4.73
C ILE A 9 -17.28 -0.55 -4.37
N ASP A 10 -18.57 -0.45 -4.00
CA ASP A 10 -19.18 0.81 -3.56
C ASP A 10 -18.52 1.33 -2.29
N LEU A 11 -18.27 0.46 -1.30
CA LEU A 11 -17.58 0.81 -0.06
C LEU A 11 -16.15 1.31 -0.33
N LEU A 12 -15.40 0.60 -1.16
CA LEU A 12 -14.04 0.98 -1.55
C LEU A 12 -14.03 2.34 -2.27
N THR A 13 -14.99 2.55 -3.18
CA THR A 13 -15.11 3.77 -3.96
C THR A 13 -15.43 4.96 -3.07
N ALA A 14 -16.44 4.83 -2.20
CA ALA A 14 -16.85 5.88 -1.27
C ALA A 14 -15.73 6.22 -0.27
N SER A 15 -15.02 5.21 0.23
CA SER A 15 -13.89 5.41 1.14
C SER A 15 -12.75 6.17 0.47
N LEU A 16 -12.39 5.79 -0.77
CA LEU A 16 -11.38 6.51 -1.54
C LEU A 16 -11.81 7.95 -1.88
N ASP A 17 -13.10 8.20 -2.18
CA ASP A 17 -13.61 9.56 -2.42
C ASP A 17 -13.44 10.45 -1.19
N GLU A 18 -13.66 9.90 0.01
CA GLU A 18 -13.49 10.63 1.27
C GLU A 18 -12.01 10.91 1.57
N ILE A 19 -11.13 9.92 1.37
CA ILE A 19 -9.68 10.11 1.50
C ILE A 19 -9.20 11.16 0.49
N GLU A 20 -9.65 11.08 -0.76
CA GLU A 20 -9.24 11.96 -1.86
C GLU A 20 -9.54 13.44 -1.59
N ARG A 21 -10.69 13.74 -0.96
CA ARG A 21 -11.09 15.12 -0.61
C ARG A 21 -10.18 15.76 0.44
N CYS A 22 -9.51 14.96 1.27
CA CYS A 22 -8.70 15.44 2.37
C CYS A 22 -7.20 15.43 2.05
N VAL A 23 -6.74 14.49 1.22
CA VAL A 23 -5.31 14.27 0.98
C VAL A 23 -4.77 15.22 -0.09
N VAL A 24 -3.68 15.90 0.27
CA VAL A 24 -2.93 16.79 -0.62
C VAL A 24 -1.56 16.18 -0.90
N PHE A 25 -1.27 15.96 -2.18
CA PHE A 25 0.06 15.62 -2.67
C PHE A 25 0.80 16.92 -3.01
N HIS A 26 1.87 17.20 -2.30
CA HIS A 26 2.70 18.37 -2.57
C HIS A 26 3.65 18.09 -3.74
N PRO A 27 4.04 19.12 -4.51
CA PRO A 27 5.09 18.98 -5.51
C PRO A 27 6.35 18.35 -4.93
N GLY A 28 6.99 17.47 -5.71
CA GLY A 28 8.19 16.77 -5.27
C GLY A 28 9.37 17.71 -5.01
N THR A 29 9.94 17.66 -3.81
CA THR A 29 11.18 18.36 -3.46
C THR A 29 12.37 17.54 -3.95
N VAL A 30 13.12 18.08 -4.90
CA VAL A 30 14.25 17.40 -5.52
C VAL A 30 15.47 17.45 -4.61
N ALA A 31 15.91 16.29 -4.12
CA ALA A 31 17.18 16.12 -3.44
C ALA A 31 18.29 15.70 -4.43
N SER A 32 19.52 15.55 -3.95
CA SER A 32 20.64 15.10 -4.79
C SER A 32 20.56 13.62 -5.19
N SER A 33 19.89 12.78 -4.41
CA SER A 33 19.79 11.33 -4.68
C SER A 33 18.41 10.81 -5.05
N HIS A 34 17.35 11.56 -4.77
CA HIS A 34 15.95 11.15 -4.90
C HIS A 34 15.03 12.38 -4.94
N THR A 35 13.72 12.17 -5.04
CA THR A 35 12.68 13.20 -4.91
C THR A 35 11.81 12.89 -3.70
N VAL A 36 11.56 13.86 -2.83
CA VAL A 36 10.68 13.72 -1.66
C VAL A 36 9.28 14.19 -2.03
N VAL A 37 8.28 13.37 -1.78
CA VAL A 37 6.86 13.66 -2.02
C VAL A 37 6.17 13.75 -0.67
N LEU A 38 5.86 14.97 -0.23
CA LEU A 38 5.10 15.18 1.00
C LEU A 38 3.61 14.97 0.72
N VAL A 39 2.96 14.22 1.61
CA VAL A 39 1.52 14.01 1.60
C VAL A 39 0.94 14.47 2.93
N SER A 40 -0.03 15.38 2.89
CA SER A 40 -0.69 15.93 4.08
C SER A 40 -2.19 15.69 4.07
N GLY A 41 -2.84 15.89 5.23
CA GLY A 41 -4.29 15.78 5.39
C GLY A 41 -4.79 14.41 5.85
N LEU A 42 -3.90 13.41 5.97
CA LEU A 42 -4.22 12.08 6.52
C LEU A 42 -4.56 12.13 8.02
N ASP A 43 -4.18 13.20 8.72
CA ASP A 43 -4.53 13.48 10.11
C ASP A 43 -5.90 14.15 10.29
N GLY A 44 -6.62 14.40 9.19
CA GLY A 44 -8.00 14.90 9.22
C GLY A 44 -8.96 13.91 9.88
N VAL A 45 -9.91 14.40 10.68
CA VAL A 45 -10.79 13.59 11.54
C VAL A 45 -11.51 12.45 10.80
N GLN A 46 -11.93 12.68 9.56
CA GLN A 46 -12.67 11.69 8.76
C GLN A 46 -11.78 10.63 8.10
N VAL A 47 -10.49 10.93 7.92
CA VAL A 47 -9.60 10.10 7.11
C VAL A 47 -9.29 8.74 7.75
N PRO A 48 -9.01 8.64 9.06
CA PRO A 48 -8.86 7.35 9.72
C PRO A 48 -10.07 6.42 9.55
N ALA A 49 -11.28 6.99 9.60
CA ALA A 49 -12.52 6.24 9.44
C ALA A 49 -12.70 5.72 8.01
N ALA A 50 -12.52 6.60 7.02
CA ALA A 50 -12.53 6.22 5.62
C ALA A 50 -11.45 5.17 5.30
N LEU A 51 -10.25 5.32 5.86
CA LEU A 51 -9.17 4.35 5.68
C LEU A 51 -9.52 2.99 6.32
N GLY A 52 -10.14 2.97 7.51
CA GLY A 52 -10.58 1.72 8.13
C GLY A 52 -11.59 0.96 7.27
N ARG A 53 -12.59 1.67 6.71
CA ARG A 53 -13.57 1.10 5.78
C ARG A 53 -12.93 0.61 4.49
N TYR A 54 -12.01 1.39 3.94
CA TYR A 54 -11.21 1.01 2.78
C TYR A 54 -10.45 -0.30 3.00
N LEU A 55 -9.77 -0.45 4.14
CA LEU A 55 -8.98 -1.64 4.47
C LEU A 55 -9.85 -2.88 4.62
N VAL A 56 -11.01 -2.75 5.27
CA VAL A 56 -11.98 -3.85 5.37
C VAL A 56 -12.56 -4.22 4.00
N GLY A 57 -12.86 -3.23 3.15
CA GLY A 57 -13.30 -3.48 1.78
C GLY A 57 -12.28 -4.28 0.97
N ASN A 58 -10.97 -3.97 1.09
CA ASN A 58 -9.91 -4.72 0.41
C ASN A 58 -9.85 -6.17 0.92
N LEU A 59 -9.90 -6.37 2.24
CA LEU A 59 -9.92 -7.71 2.85
C LEU A 59 -11.14 -8.53 2.42
N ALA A 60 -12.32 -7.92 2.43
CA ALA A 60 -13.56 -8.57 2.03
C ALA A 60 -13.56 -8.97 0.55
N GLY A 61 -13.00 -8.12 -0.32
CA GLY A 61 -12.79 -8.44 -1.73
C GLY A 61 -11.91 -9.67 -1.90
N ALA A 62 -10.79 -9.74 -1.18
CA ALA A 62 -9.85 -10.84 -1.29
C ALA A 62 -10.40 -12.16 -0.69
N VAL A 63 -11.08 -12.11 0.46
CA VAL A 63 -11.81 -13.26 1.04
C VAL A 63 -12.93 -13.73 0.10
N GLY A 64 -13.63 -12.79 -0.55
CA GLY A 64 -14.66 -13.09 -1.53
C GLY A 64 -14.14 -13.88 -2.72
N GLN A 65 -12.98 -13.49 -3.26
CA GLN A 65 -12.30 -14.21 -4.35
C GLN A 65 -11.85 -15.62 -3.91
N ASP A 66 -11.24 -15.75 -2.72
CA ASP A 66 -10.78 -17.06 -2.22
C ASP A 66 -11.94 -18.01 -1.96
N ALA A 67 -13.05 -17.50 -1.42
CA ALA A 67 -14.26 -18.28 -1.23
C ALA A 67 -14.89 -18.74 -2.56
N GLN A 68 -14.91 -17.87 -3.60
CA GLN A 68 -15.35 -18.26 -4.94
C GLN A 68 -14.46 -19.35 -5.55
N LEU A 69 -13.14 -19.23 -5.37
CA LEU A 69 -12.18 -20.22 -5.84
C LEU A 69 -12.35 -21.55 -5.10
N SER A 70 -12.53 -21.51 -3.78
CA SER A 70 -12.77 -22.69 -2.94
C SER A 70 -14.08 -23.39 -3.29
N GLU A 71 -15.15 -22.64 -3.55
CA GLU A 71 -16.42 -23.21 -4.00
C GLU A 71 -16.25 -23.90 -5.36
N PHE A 72 -15.56 -23.24 -6.30
CA PHE A 72 -15.30 -23.77 -7.63
C PHE A 72 -14.41 -25.02 -7.63
N LEU A 73 -13.34 -25.03 -6.81
CA LEU A 73 -12.34 -26.10 -6.81
C LEU A 73 -12.64 -27.23 -5.81
N LEU A 74 -13.26 -26.92 -4.68
CA LEU A 74 -13.39 -27.85 -3.54
C LEU A 74 -14.85 -28.18 -3.18
N ALA A 75 -15.83 -27.55 -3.84
CA ALA A 75 -17.26 -27.70 -3.54
C ALA A 75 -17.62 -27.49 -2.06
N ARG A 76 -16.82 -26.67 -1.35
CA ARG A 76 -17.04 -26.30 0.04
C ARG A 76 -17.42 -24.82 0.11
N GLY A 77 -18.52 -24.53 0.78
CA GLY A 77 -18.85 -23.15 1.15
C GLY A 77 -17.91 -22.66 2.25
N VAL A 78 -17.42 -21.43 2.11
CA VAL A 78 -16.65 -20.73 3.14
C VAL A 78 -17.57 -19.67 3.76
N ASP A 79 -17.61 -19.61 5.10
CA ASP A 79 -18.30 -18.53 5.80
C ASP A 79 -17.46 -17.24 5.71
N ARG A 80 -17.69 -16.48 4.64
CA ARG A 80 -16.98 -15.23 4.34
C ARG A 80 -17.05 -14.24 5.50
N ARG A 81 -18.17 -14.21 6.24
CA ARG A 81 -18.37 -13.31 7.36
C ARG A 81 -17.37 -13.60 8.48
N GLU A 82 -17.31 -14.86 8.88
CA GLU A 82 -16.44 -15.24 9.98
C GLU A 82 -14.97 -15.15 9.58
N GLU A 83 -14.65 -15.41 8.31
CA GLU A 83 -13.30 -15.24 7.80
C GLU A 83 -12.82 -13.78 7.75
N VAL A 84 -13.66 -12.84 7.29
CA VAL A 84 -13.33 -11.41 7.34
C VAL A 84 -13.14 -10.95 8.79
N ARG A 85 -14.07 -11.31 9.70
CA ARG A 85 -13.97 -10.95 11.12
C ARG A 85 -12.70 -11.50 11.77
N ARG A 86 -12.38 -12.77 11.51
CA ARG A 86 -11.16 -13.43 11.99
C ARG A 86 -9.92 -12.71 11.47
N THR A 87 -9.84 -12.48 10.16
CA THR A 87 -8.70 -11.81 9.53
C THR A 87 -8.48 -10.40 10.07
N VAL A 88 -9.55 -9.59 10.20
CA VAL A 88 -9.45 -8.26 10.84
C VAL A 88 -8.93 -8.38 12.27
N THR A 89 -9.48 -9.29 13.07
CA THR A 89 -9.04 -9.48 14.46
C THR A 89 -7.57 -9.92 14.55
N GLU A 90 -7.10 -10.79 13.66
CA GLU A 90 -5.70 -11.23 13.59
C GLU A 90 -4.74 -10.09 13.22
N LEU A 91 -5.16 -9.20 12.31
CA LEU A 91 -4.35 -8.08 11.82
C LEU A 91 -4.25 -6.93 12.82
N ILE A 92 -5.38 -6.57 13.46
CA ILE A 92 -5.45 -5.34 14.27
C ILE A 92 -5.75 -5.57 15.76
N GLY A 93 -6.02 -6.81 16.17
CA GLY A 93 -6.41 -7.15 17.53
C GLY A 93 -7.87 -6.77 17.85
N THR A 94 -8.33 -7.15 19.04
CA THR A 94 -9.72 -6.94 19.51
C THR A 94 -9.98 -5.55 20.09
N ASP A 95 -8.94 -4.86 20.55
CA ASP A 95 -9.02 -3.57 21.23
C ASP A 95 -7.74 -2.75 21.00
N ASN A 96 -7.73 -1.50 21.46
CA ASN A 96 -6.56 -0.62 21.45
C ASN A 96 -5.87 -0.56 22.83
N ILE A 97 -5.87 -1.65 23.59
CA ILE A 97 -5.29 -1.71 24.94
C ILE A 97 -3.94 -2.44 24.90
N PHE A 98 -2.86 -1.68 24.96
CA PHE A 98 -1.48 -2.18 24.85
C PHE A 98 -0.70 -2.12 26.18
N ALA A 99 -1.24 -2.79 27.20
CA ALA A 99 -0.71 -2.74 28.57
C ALA A 99 0.60 -3.56 28.80
N THR A 100 1.00 -4.40 27.85
CA THR A 100 2.20 -5.25 27.96
C THR A 100 3.17 -5.01 26.81
N SER A 101 4.47 -5.26 27.03
CA SER A 101 5.49 -5.10 25.99
C SER A 101 5.20 -5.96 24.75
N ALA A 102 4.68 -7.18 24.91
CA ALA A 102 4.30 -8.03 23.79
C ALA A 102 3.15 -7.43 22.96
N ARG A 103 2.16 -6.82 23.63
CA ARG A 103 1.06 -6.11 22.96
C ARG A 103 1.54 -4.84 22.26
N GLN A 104 2.46 -4.09 22.86
CA GLN A 104 3.10 -2.92 22.24
C GLN A 104 3.94 -3.32 21.02
N GLN A 105 4.69 -4.42 21.11
CA GLN A 105 5.42 -4.97 19.97
C GLN A 105 4.47 -5.37 18.84
N PHE A 106 3.38 -6.08 19.14
CA PHE A 106 2.34 -6.37 18.15
C PHE A 106 1.79 -5.10 17.48
N ARG A 107 1.47 -4.08 18.27
CA ARG A 107 1.00 -2.77 17.77
C ARG A 107 1.99 -2.16 16.79
N ASP A 108 3.25 -2.06 17.17
CA ASP A 108 4.24 -1.27 16.46
C ASP A 108 4.90 -2.03 15.30
N THR A 109 5.04 -3.36 15.39
CA THR A 109 5.72 -4.16 14.36
C THR A 109 4.77 -4.96 13.47
N ARG A 110 3.49 -5.10 13.84
CA ARG A 110 2.50 -5.82 13.01
C ARG A 110 1.33 -4.92 12.61
N ARG A 111 0.52 -4.49 13.57
CA ARG A 111 -0.70 -3.71 13.29
C ARG A 111 -0.41 -2.42 12.52
N ASN A 112 0.44 -1.55 13.07
CA ASN A 112 0.73 -0.25 12.46
C ASN A 112 1.48 -0.41 11.15
N ALA A 113 2.35 -1.43 11.03
CA ALA A 113 3.03 -1.74 9.78
C ALA A 113 2.03 -2.10 8.67
N TRP A 114 1.07 -2.99 8.96
CA TRP A 114 0.03 -3.40 8.02
C TRP A 114 -0.92 -2.25 7.64
N ILE A 115 -1.37 -1.45 8.62
CA ILE A 115 -2.17 -0.26 8.32
C ILE A 115 -1.36 0.74 7.50
N GLY A 116 -0.04 0.84 7.74
CA GLY A 116 0.89 1.66 6.97
C GLY A 116 0.99 1.25 5.50
N GLU A 117 1.09 -0.05 5.23
CA GLU A 117 0.95 -0.60 3.88
C GLU A 117 -0.38 -0.16 3.26
N GLY A 118 -1.46 -0.18 4.05
CA GLY A 118 -2.77 0.30 3.66
C GLY A 118 -2.84 1.77 3.28
N VAL A 119 -2.15 2.64 4.04
CA VAL A 119 -1.96 4.05 3.68
C VAL A 119 -1.26 4.14 2.32
N GLY A 120 -0.15 3.44 2.15
CA GLY A 120 0.60 3.43 0.89
C GLY A 120 -0.25 2.97 -0.30
N HIS A 121 -0.97 1.87 -0.12
CA HIS A 121 -1.87 1.32 -1.13
C HIS A 121 -3.00 2.31 -1.50
N ALA A 122 -3.63 2.95 -0.52
CA ALA A 122 -4.66 3.97 -0.76
C ALA A 122 -4.10 5.17 -1.55
N LEU A 123 -2.91 5.68 -1.20
CA LEU A 123 -2.27 6.79 -1.91
C LEU A 123 -1.94 6.43 -3.38
N LEU A 124 -1.49 5.20 -3.63
CA LEU A 124 -1.26 4.71 -5.00
C LEU A 124 -2.57 4.52 -5.77
N MET A 125 -3.65 4.10 -5.11
CA MET A 125 -4.98 4.04 -5.73
C MET A 125 -5.52 5.43 -6.10
N LEU A 126 -5.24 6.48 -5.33
CA LEU A 126 -5.54 7.86 -5.73
C LEU A 126 -4.78 8.26 -7.00
N SER A 127 -3.57 7.72 -7.19
CA SER A 127 -2.76 7.93 -8.41
C SER A 127 -3.32 7.21 -9.65
N ALA A 128 -4.31 6.31 -9.48
CA ALA A 128 -5.07 5.73 -10.60
C ALA A 128 -6.27 6.61 -11.00
N ARG A 129 -6.78 7.41 -10.05
CA ARG A 129 -7.94 8.30 -10.24
C ARG A 129 -7.56 9.65 -10.81
N ARG A 130 -6.41 10.18 -10.41
CA ARG A 130 -5.88 11.47 -10.87
C ARG A 130 -4.36 11.48 -10.88
N GLU A 131 -3.80 12.52 -11.49
CA GLU A 131 -2.37 12.79 -11.42
C GLU A 131 -1.95 13.15 -9.98
N THR A 132 -0.86 12.55 -9.52
CA THR A 132 -0.25 12.80 -8.21
C THR A 132 1.26 12.91 -8.37
N SER A 133 1.96 13.28 -7.28
CA SER A 133 3.43 13.31 -7.28
C SER A 133 4.08 11.96 -6.92
N CYS A 134 3.30 10.91 -6.60
CA CYS A 134 3.82 9.60 -6.18
C CYS A 134 4.54 8.88 -7.31
N VAL A 135 3.97 8.89 -8.50
CA VAL A 135 4.56 8.37 -9.74
C VAL A 135 4.46 9.43 -10.82
N ASP A 136 5.34 9.37 -11.80
CA ASP A 136 5.36 10.31 -12.93
C ASP A 136 4.45 9.78 -14.04
N GLY A 137 3.15 9.65 -13.76
CA GLY A 137 2.17 9.05 -14.68
C GLY A 137 0.90 8.62 -13.98
N ARG A 138 0.05 7.87 -14.69
CA ARG A 138 -1.22 7.35 -14.14
C ARG A 138 -1.08 5.87 -13.82
N MET A 139 -1.44 5.49 -12.59
CA MET A 139 -1.47 4.08 -12.20
C MET A 139 -2.57 3.33 -12.97
N CYS A 140 -2.22 2.14 -13.49
CA CYS A 140 -3.11 1.28 -14.26
C CYS A 140 -3.45 0.01 -13.50
N THR A 141 -2.49 -0.56 -12.78
CA THR A 141 -2.68 -1.75 -11.95
C THR A 141 -1.94 -1.59 -10.64
N LEU A 142 -2.45 -2.21 -9.59
CA LEU A 142 -1.82 -2.28 -8.28
C LEU A 142 -2.11 -3.66 -7.69
N SER A 143 -1.11 -4.27 -7.06
CA SER A 143 -1.27 -5.54 -6.36
C SER A 143 -2.10 -5.34 -5.11
N GLU A 144 -2.90 -6.33 -4.77
CA GLU A 144 -3.58 -6.40 -3.49
C GLU A 144 -2.59 -6.29 -2.32
N MET A 145 -3.09 -5.74 -1.20
CA MET A 145 -2.37 -5.73 0.06
C MET A 145 -2.10 -7.15 0.57
N HIS A 146 -1.03 -7.32 1.33
CA HIS A 146 -0.73 -8.57 2.00
C HIS A 146 -1.83 -8.94 3.01
N GLN A 147 -2.42 -10.12 2.86
CA GLN A 147 -3.37 -10.66 3.86
C GLN A 147 -2.68 -11.10 5.16
N THR A 148 -1.37 -11.40 5.11
CA THR A 148 -0.59 -11.87 6.25
C THR A 148 0.61 -10.95 6.49
N VAL A 149 0.67 -10.32 7.66
CA VAL A 149 1.69 -9.31 8.03
C VAL A 149 3.13 -9.84 7.99
N THR A 150 3.34 -11.15 8.10
CA THR A 150 4.68 -11.77 8.06
C THR A 150 5.02 -12.39 6.71
N ARG A 151 4.16 -12.23 5.69
CA ARG A 151 4.46 -12.72 4.35
C ARG A 151 5.65 -11.93 3.82
N GLN A 152 6.71 -12.63 3.45
CA GLN A 152 7.83 -12.01 2.76
C GLN A 152 7.40 -11.64 1.34
N GLY A 153 7.76 -10.43 0.91
CA GLY A 153 7.43 -9.90 -0.40
C GLY A 153 7.45 -8.38 -0.43
N LEU A 154 7.22 -7.82 -1.61
CA LEU A 154 7.13 -6.38 -1.84
C LEU A 154 5.75 -5.87 -1.40
N ASP A 155 5.71 -4.85 -0.55
CA ASP A 155 4.48 -4.26 0.01
C ASP A 155 3.51 -3.76 -1.05
N SER A 156 4.02 -3.12 -2.10
CA SER A 156 3.19 -2.71 -3.24
C SER A 156 3.94 -2.85 -4.54
N VAL A 157 3.27 -3.43 -5.53
CA VAL A 157 3.75 -3.50 -6.91
C VAL A 157 2.62 -3.11 -7.83
N GLY A 158 2.88 -2.21 -8.76
CA GLY A 158 1.89 -1.75 -9.70
C GLY A 158 2.51 -1.35 -11.02
N THR A 159 1.66 -1.06 -12.00
CA THR A 159 2.09 -0.47 -13.27
C THR A 159 1.46 0.90 -13.43
N TYR A 160 2.20 1.79 -14.07
CA TYR A 160 1.74 3.12 -14.43
C TYR A 160 2.14 3.43 -15.87
N VAL A 161 1.41 4.36 -16.50
CA VAL A 161 1.69 4.80 -17.86
C VAL A 161 2.10 6.26 -17.84
N GLN A 162 3.21 6.53 -18.52
CA GLN A 162 3.72 7.88 -18.79
C GLN A 162 4.00 7.99 -20.27
N ASN A 163 3.28 8.87 -20.98
CA ASN A 163 3.47 9.09 -22.42
C ASN A 163 3.51 7.78 -23.23
N GLU A 164 2.51 6.90 -23.04
CA GLU A 164 2.41 5.57 -23.66
C GLU A 164 3.52 4.56 -23.28
N VAL A 165 4.36 4.89 -22.29
CA VAL A 165 5.40 4.00 -21.77
C VAL A 165 4.96 3.42 -20.43
N LEU A 166 4.95 2.09 -20.34
CA LEU A 166 4.63 1.35 -19.13
C LEU A 166 5.82 1.36 -18.18
N GLY A 167 5.63 1.81 -16.95
CA GLY A 167 6.57 1.69 -15.85
C GLY A 167 6.05 0.79 -14.74
N VAL A 168 6.93 0.40 -13.83
CA VAL A 168 6.61 -0.43 -12.65
C VAL A 168 6.83 0.38 -11.39
N SER A 169 5.80 0.57 -10.58
CA SER A 169 5.95 1.12 -9.23
C SER A 169 6.25 -0.01 -8.26
N ILE A 170 7.32 0.11 -7.47
CA ILE A 170 7.70 -0.84 -6.44
C ILE A 170 7.81 -0.06 -5.13
N GLY A 171 6.86 -0.27 -4.24
CA GLY A 171 6.79 0.43 -2.97
C GLY A 171 7.06 -0.47 -1.78
N GLU A 172 7.66 0.14 -0.77
CA GLU A 172 7.99 -0.48 0.52
C GLU A 172 7.53 0.47 1.62
N SER A 173 6.65 0.00 2.50
CA SER A 173 5.98 0.81 3.51
C SER A 173 6.66 0.69 4.86
N LYS A 174 6.81 1.83 5.54
CA LYS A 174 7.34 1.91 6.90
C LYS A 174 6.48 2.83 7.73
N SER A 175 5.94 2.29 8.82
CA SER A 175 5.20 3.08 9.81
C SER A 175 5.98 3.11 11.10
N THR A 176 6.43 4.29 11.52
CA THR A 176 7.23 4.40 12.73
C THR A 176 7.01 5.69 13.51
N ALA A 177 6.82 5.56 14.82
CA ALA A 177 6.76 6.71 15.71
C ALA A 177 8.13 7.35 15.92
N SER A 178 9.23 6.63 15.65
CA SER A 178 10.61 7.13 15.76
C SER A 178 11.59 6.44 14.81
N ASN A 179 12.81 6.96 14.66
CA ASN A 179 13.84 6.33 13.80
C ASN A 179 13.43 6.23 12.32
N ALA A 180 12.89 7.31 11.75
CA ALA A 180 12.54 7.38 10.33
C ALA A 180 13.76 7.08 9.42
N ALA A 181 14.95 7.49 9.85
CA ALA A 181 16.22 7.24 9.15
C ALA A 181 16.49 5.75 8.90
N ASP A 182 16.40 4.94 9.96
CA ASP A 182 16.72 3.52 9.91
C ASP A 182 15.68 2.77 9.09
N ASN A 183 14.40 3.09 9.30
CA ASN A 183 13.30 2.50 8.55
C ASN A 183 13.40 2.77 7.05
N LEU A 184 13.70 4.02 6.67
CA LEU A 184 14.01 4.35 5.28
C LEU A 184 15.22 3.53 4.80
N GLY A 185 16.28 3.46 5.60
CA GLY A 185 17.48 2.67 5.31
C GLY A 185 17.23 1.19 5.03
N GLU A 186 16.27 0.57 5.72
CA GLU A 186 15.79 -0.80 5.48
C GLU A 186 15.03 -0.90 4.15
N ALA A 187 14.11 0.04 3.86
CA ALA A 187 13.40 0.04 2.59
C ALA A 187 14.35 0.13 1.39
N LEU A 188 15.43 0.92 1.52
CA LEU A 188 16.46 1.01 0.48
C LEU A 188 17.25 -0.30 0.28
N LYS A 189 17.39 -1.16 1.30
CA LYS A 189 18.05 -2.46 1.12
C LYS A 189 17.23 -3.34 0.19
N LEU A 190 15.91 -3.38 0.39
CA LEU A 190 15.00 -4.16 -0.44
C LEU A 190 15.03 -3.70 -1.91
N PHE A 191 15.12 -2.40 -2.19
CA PHE A 191 15.27 -1.93 -3.57
C PHE A 191 16.62 -2.31 -4.21
N VAL A 192 17.69 -2.41 -3.42
CA VAL A 192 18.98 -2.96 -3.91
C VAL A 192 18.82 -4.43 -4.27
N GLU A 193 18.16 -5.23 -3.42
CA GLU A 193 17.86 -6.64 -3.70
C GLU A 193 17.02 -6.80 -4.98
N VAL A 194 16.10 -5.87 -5.25
CA VAL A 194 15.34 -5.83 -6.52
C VAL A 194 16.26 -5.59 -7.72
N GLU A 195 17.19 -4.63 -7.66
CA GLU A 195 18.15 -4.38 -8.75
C GLU A 195 19.14 -5.54 -8.96
N GLU A 196 19.43 -6.29 -7.89
CA GLU A 196 20.23 -7.52 -7.92
C GLU A 196 19.45 -8.73 -8.45
N GLY A 197 18.14 -8.60 -8.67
CA GLY A 197 17.28 -9.63 -9.26
C GLY A 197 16.74 -10.67 -8.28
N ILE A 198 16.93 -10.48 -6.96
CA ILE A 198 16.48 -11.40 -5.90
C ILE A 198 14.96 -11.56 -5.95
N HIS A 199 14.23 -10.45 -6.15
CA HIS A 199 12.76 -10.41 -6.21
C HIS A 199 12.20 -10.64 -7.63
N GLY A 200 13.04 -11.05 -8.59
CA GLY A 200 12.66 -11.21 -10.00
C GLY A 200 11.51 -12.20 -10.25
N PRO A 201 11.46 -13.39 -9.62
CA PRO A 201 10.33 -14.32 -9.76
C PRO A 201 8.99 -13.72 -9.33
N ASP A 202 8.96 -13.03 -8.18
CA ASP A 202 7.76 -12.42 -7.63
C ASP A 202 7.25 -11.27 -8.51
N LEU A 203 8.16 -10.43 -9.01
CA LEU A 203 7.84 -9.36 -9.95
C LEU A 203 7.28 -9.91 -11.27
N ARG A 204 7.87 -10.97 -11.83
CA ARG A 204 7.35 -11.63 -13.05
C ARG A 204 5.95 -12.18 -12.84
N ALA A 205 5.69 -12.82 -11.70
CA ALA A 205 4.37 -13.32 -11.36
C ALA A 205 3.34 -12.19 -11.30
N ARG A 206 3.64 -11.10 -10.56
CA ARG A 206 2.73 -9.94 -10.44
C ARG A 206 2.47 -9.26 -11.79
N LEU A 207 3.52 -8.99 -12.57
CA LEU A 207 3.38 -8.36 -13.89
C LEU A 207 2.58 -9.24 -14.87
N SER A 208 2.73 -10.56 -14.79
CA SER A 208 1.94 -11.51 -15.58
C SER A 208 0.46 -11.44 -15.23
N THR A 209 0.12 -11.27 -13.95
CA THR A 209 -1.27 -11.07 -13.48
C THR A 209 -1.85 -9.74 -13.94
N PHE A 210 -1.03 -8.70 -14.09
CA PHE A 210 -1.48 -7.39 -14.56
C PHE A 210 -1.68 -7.31 -16.07
N ARG A 211 -0.90 -8.07 -16.85
CA ARG A 211 -0.90 -8.01 -18.32
C ARG A 211 -2.30 -8.11 -18.96
N PRO A 212 -3.24 -8.97 -18.50
CA PRO A 212 -4.58 -9.02 -19.07
C PRO A 212 -5.37 -7.72 -18.90
N LEU A 213 -5.10 -6.95 -17.84
CA LEU A 213 -5.81 -5.71 -17.46
C LEU A 213 -5.32 -4.46 -18.21
N LEU A 214 -4.15 -4.55 -18.86
CA LEU A 214 -3.58 -3.42 -19.60
C LEU A 214 -4.25 -3.22 -20.96
N GLU A 215 -4.12 -2.01 -21.51
CA GLU A 215 -4.51 -1.76 -22.89
C GLU A 215 -3.67 -2.58 -23.88
N PRO A 216 -4.21 -2.98 -25.04
CA PRO A 216 -3.55 -3.91 -25.96
C PRO A 216 -2.11 -3.53 -26.32
N HIS A 217 -1.85 -2.25 -26.60
CA HIS A 217 -0.52 -1.77 -27.00
C HIS A 217 0.51 -1.76 -25.84
N LEU A 218 0.05 -1.78 -24.59
CA LEU A 218 0.92 -1.86 -23.40
C LEU A 218 1.28 -3.30 -23.04
N LYS A 219 0.46 -4.28 -23.45
CA LYS A 219 0.68 -5.71 -23.13
C LYS A 219 1.99 -6.26 -23.68
N GLU A 220 2.49 -5.68 -24.76
CA GLU A 220 3.77 -6.04 -25.39
C GLU A 220 4.98 -5.50 -24.61
N GLN A 221 4.78 -4.46 -23.80
CA GLN A 221 5.82 -3.88 -22.95
C GLN A 221 6.05 -4.70 -21.67
N VAL A 222 5.14 -5.62 -21.32
CA VAL A 222 5.31 -6.55 -20.20
C VAL A 222 6.30 -7.66 -20.59
N LYS A 223 7.59 -7.34 -20.50
CA LYS A 223 8.74 -8.23 -20.71
C LYS A 223 9.54 -8.37 -19.41
N ASP A 224 10.40 -9.40 -19.34
CA ASP A 224 11.26 -9.66 -18.17
C ASP A 224 12.16 -8.48 -17.79
N SER A 225 12.47 -7.58 -18.72
CA SER A 225 13.30 -6.40 -18.42
C SER A 225 12.50 -5.16 -18.00
N LEU A 226 11.17 -5.23 -17.91
CA LEU A 226 10.34 -4.05 -17.66
C LEU A 226 10.70 -3.34 -16.35
N TRP A 227 10.85 -4.07 -15.23
CA TRP A 227 11.20 -3.44 -13.95
C TRP A 227 12.69 -3.09 -13.85
N THR A 228 13.57 -3.75 -14.61
CA THR A 228 15.00 -3.39 -14.61
C THR A 228 15.28 -2.15 -15.45
N GLU A 229 14.46 -1.88 -16.47
CA GLU A 229 14.56 -0.70 -17.33
C GLU A 229 13.69 0.48 -16.84
N ASN A 230 12.52 0.20 -16.25
CA ASN A 230 11.50 1.22 -15.98
C ASN A 230 10.82 1.10 -14.60
N ALA A 231 11.59 0.76 -13.55
CA ALA A 231 11.09 0.83 -12.18
C ALA A 231 11.05 2.26 -11.64
N SER A 232 10.10 2.51 -10.76
CA SER A 232 10.08 3.59 -9.78
C SER A 232 10.06 3.00 -8.38
N TYR A 233 11.02 3.40 -7.54
CA TYR A 233 11.14 2.96 -6.15
C TYR A 233 10.47 3.95 -5.22
N LEU A 234 9.50 3.45 -4.46
CA LEU A 234 8.56 4.24 -3.67
C LEU A 234 8.65 3.84 -2.18
N PRO A 235 9.70 4.19 -1.42
CA PRO A 235 9.59 4.04 0.03
C PRO A 235 8.49 4.99 0.53
N ILE A 236 7.51 4.42 1.21
CA ILE A 236 6.36 5.12 1.77
C ILE A 236 6.55 5.14 3.29
N VAL A 237 6.79 6.32 3.85
CA VAL A 237 7.14 6.47 5.26
C VAL A 237 6.05 7.25 5.97
N VAL A 238 5.28 6.56 6.82
CA VAL A 238 4.35 7.17 7.76
C VAL A 238 5.09 7.34 9.08
N TYR A 239 5.25 8.58 9.54
CA TYR A 239 6.13 8.89 10.66
C TYR A 239 5.62 10.00 11.56
N ARG A 240 6.21 10.15 12.75
CA ARG A 240 5.90 11.23 13.70
C ARG A 240 7.03 12.25 13.83
N ASP A 241 8.24 11.75 14.10
CA ASP A 241 9.39 12.56 14.48
C ASP A 241 9.73 13.61 13.41
N ASP A 242 10.38 14.71 13.80
CA ASP A 242 10.94 15.64 12.82
C ASP A 242 12.15 14.99 12.12
N TYR A 243 12.11 14.95 10.79
CA TYR A 243 13.14 14.28 10.00
C TYR A 243 13.31 14.92 8.63
N ASP A 244 14.54 15.30 8.30
CA ASP A 244 14.87 15.79 6.97
C ASP A 244 15.07 14.63 5.97
N PHE A 245 14.04 14.41 5.16
CA PHE A 245 14.11 13.43 4.07
C PHE A 245 14.97 13.90 2.89
N THR A 246 15.27 15.20 2.76
CA THR A 246 16.05 15.73 1.62
C THR A 246 17.56 15.44 1.74
N THR A 247 18.03 15.04 2.91
CA THR A 247 19.41 14.63 3.15
C THR A 247 19.85 13.54 2.16
N ASN A 248 21.03 13.75 1.54
CA ASN A 248 21.58 12.85 0.53
C ASN A 248 21.66 11.40 1.04
N ARG A 249 21.29 10.46 0.17
CA ARG A 249 21.34 9.02 0.43
C ARG A 249 22.26 8.32 -0.56
N PRO A 250 23.50 7.96 -0.16
CA PRO A 250 24.43 7.25 -1.05
C PRO A 250 23.87 5.95 -1.61
N LYS A 251 23.03 5.22 -0.85
CA LYS A 251 22.36 4.00 -1.35
C LYS A 251 21.47 4.29 -2.56
N PHE A 252 20.66 5.36 -2.53
CA PHE A 252 19.90 5.77 -3.70
C PHE A 252 20.82 6.16 -4.86
N GLN A 253 21.88 6.94 -4.62
CA GLN A 253 22.78 7.39 -5.68
C GLN A 253 23.39 6.24 -6.50
N ARG A 254 23.60 5.07 -5.86
CA ARG A 254 24.18 3.88 -6.50
C ARG A 254 23.17 3.06 -7.30
N MET A 255 21.87 3.31 -7.16
CA MET A 255 20.84 2.59 -7.91
C MET A 255 20.94 2.94 -9.41
N ARG A 256 20.59 1.99 -10.27
CA ARG A 256 20.55 2.19 -11.73
C ARG A 256 19.35 3.03 -12.14
N THR A 257 18.24 2.88 -11.43
CA THR A 257 17.00 3.64 -11.64
C THR A 257 17.27 5.15 -11.60
N PRO A 258 16.76 5.97 -12.54
CA PRO A 258 16.97 7.42 -12.53
C PRO A 258 16.47 8.13 -11.25
N ARG A 259 17.03 9.31 -10.94
CA ARG A 259 16.74 10.04 -9.69
C ARG A 259 15.26 10.39 -9.55
N GLU A 260 14.64 10.83 -10.64
CA GLU A 260 13.24 11.19 -10.76
C GLU A 260 12.29 10.00 -10.56
N ARG A 261 12.80 8.77 -10.56
CA ARG A 261 12.04 7.55 -10.27
C ARG A 261 12.30 6.97 -8.88
N ARG A 262 13.13 7.65 -8.08
CA ARG A 262 13.34 7.35 -6.65
C ARG A 262 12.50 8.34 -5.86
N ARG A 263 11.28 7.98 -5.48
CA ARG A 263 10.28 8.88 -4.90
C ARG A 263 10.02 8.49 -3.46
N VAL A 264 10.56 9.25 -2.51
CA VAL A 264 10.31 9.02 -1.08
C VAL A 264 9.00 9.70 -0.71
N ILE A 265 7.95 8.90 -0.52
CA ILE A 265 6.62 9.38 -0.16
C ILE A 265 6.55 9.47 1.36
N VAL A 266 6.27 10.66 1.89
CA VAL A 266 6.31 10.90 3.34
C VAL A 266 4.98 11.43 3.84
N VAL A 267 4.52 10.84 4.94
CA VAL A 267 3.30 11.21 5.65
C VAL A 267 3.66 11.46 7.10
N GLN A 268 3.64 12.71 7.54
CA GLN A 268 3.87 13.04 8.95
C GLN A 268 2.55 13.06 9.71
N LEU A 269 2.49 12.34 10.83
CA LEU A 269 1.36 12.26 11.74
C LEU A 269 1.80 12.69 13.14
N SER A 270 1.34 13.87 13.58
CA SER A 270 1.60 14.38 14.93
C SER A 270 1.01 13.46 16.01
N ASN A 271 -0.21 12.95 15.78
CA ASN A 271 -0.92 12.03 16.65
C ASN A 271 -0.80 10.57 16.18
N PHE A 272 0.43 10.11 15.92
CA PHE A 272 0.73 8.83 15.28
C PHE A 272 -0.10 7.64 15.81
N HIS A 273 -0.01 7.29 17.09
CA HIS A 273 -0.75 6.13 17.60
C HIS A 273 -2.27 6.32 17.56
N ALA A 274 -2.77 7.53 17.84
CA ALA A 274 -4.21 7.80 17.80
C ALA A 274 -4.79 7.66 16.39
N PHE A 275 -4.02 8.03 15.35
CA PHE A 275 -4.40 7.74 13.96
C PHE A 275 -4.60 6.23 13.74
N PHE A 276 -3.59 5.42 14.07
CA PHE A 276 -3.68 3.96 13.88
C PHE A 276 -4.77 3.31 14.75
N ASP A 277 -4.97 3.80 15.97
CA ASP A 277 -6.03 3.35 16.87
C ASP A 277 -7.42 3.63 16.26
N THR A 278 -7.63 4.83 15.72
CA THR A 278 -8.90 5.22 15.08
C THR A 278 -9.16 4.42 13.80
N VAL A 279 -8.12 4.17 12.99
CA VAL A 279 -8.22 3.27 11.83
C VAL A 279 -8.63 1.88 12.27
N ALA A 280 -7.99 1.32 13.29
CA ALA A 280 -8.29 -0.01 13.80
C ALA A 280 -9.72 -0.12 14.35
N ASP A 281 -10.19 0.87 15.11
CA ASP A 281 -11.57 0.89 15.60
C ASP A 281 -12.58 0.98 14.45
N SER A 282 -12.26 1.77 13.43
CA SER A 282 -13.11 1.90 12.24
C SER A 282 -13.13 0.61 11.42
N MET A 283 -12.02 -0.11 11.32
CA MET A 283 -11.99 -1.45 10.71
C MET A 283 -12.90 -2.42 11.47
N ARG A 284 -12.85 -2.46 12.81
CA ARG A 284 -13.73 -3.34 13.61
C ARG A 284 -15.20 -3.04 13.36
N ALA A 285 -15.57 -1.76 13.27
CA ALA A 285 -16.93 -1.33 12.99
C ALA A 285 -17.38 -1.66 11.56
N ALA A 286 -16.49 -1.51 10.58
CA ALA A 286 -16.79 -1.71 9.16
C ALA A 286 -16.95 -3.18 8.76
N VAL A 287 -16.55 -4.15 9.60
CA VAL A 287 -16.72 -5.58 9.33
C VAL A 287 -18.17 -5.89 8.97
N ASP A 288 -19.14 -5.39 9.75
CA ASP A 288 -20.56 -5.66 9.50
C ASP A 288 -21.13 -4.89 8.28
N GLU A 289 -20.39 -3.93 7.71
CA GLU A 289 -20.81 -3.26 6.47
C GLU A 289 -20.53 -4.11 5.22
N VAL A 290 -19.47 -4.92 5.22
CA VAL A 290 -19.10 -5.76 4.06
C VAL A 290 -19.74 -7.15 4.08
N ILE A 291 -20.51 -7.45 5.13
CA ILE A 291 -21.18 -8.72 5.33
C ILE A 291 -22.65 -8.55 4.95
N ILE A 292 -23.02 -8.96 3.74
CA ILE A 292 -24.41 -9.05 3.27
C ILE A 292 -24.75 -10.50 2.94
#